data_AF-A0A3P7KQQ9-F1
#
_entry.id   AF-A0A3P7KQQ9-F1
#
_cell.length_a   1.000
_cell.length_b   1.000
_cell.length_c   1.000
_cell.angle_alpha   90.00
_cell.angle_beta   90.00
_cell.angle_gamma   90.00
#
_symmetry.space_group_name_H-M   'P 1'
#
loop_
_entity.id
_entity.type
_entity.pdbx_description
1 polymer ?
#
loop_
_entity_poly.entity_id
_entity_poly.type
_entity_poly.pdbx_seq_one_letter_code
_entity_poly.pdbx_strand_id
1 'polypeptide(L)'
;MRLYKLLTIKNEEPLIKCSLCVRSFHEGCLTLNCRDIQINSSNPVCESCILGENLRVGQAVIARFKTSFYAATVASLADYPKHCAKKDKYGKHLGEPGYVCVKWAGCNNIFALLPARSIVPMFDGSYALIGKRISETPCREAHFDFIHVVKQCLAWEKMESELSISRPTFDYVPEKYIKIKALYHPSCPKPRLDACEESDSMCDCPAGENGRCGPNSKCTNRAILQECPEACEAIEGGCNNRGVSRKEVNPDVEIREAPGKGLGAFAVRDIPKVCY
;
A
#
# COMPACT_ATOMS: atom_id res chain seq x y z
N MET A 1 5.14 -14.92 -17.87
CA MET A 1 4.87 -15.36 -16.49
C MET A 1 4.29 -14.18 -15.71
N ARG A 2 3.13 -14.38 -15.06
CA ARG A 2 2.43 -13.42 -14.17
C ARG A 2 2.09 -14.09 -12.83
N LEU A 3 1.88 -13.30 -11.78
CA LEU A 3 1.62 -13.79 -10.42
C LEU A 3 0.13 -13.97 -10.16
N TYR A 4 -0.24 -15.11 -9.59
CA TYR A 4 -1.62 -15.54 -9.36
C TYR A 4 -1.97 -15.45 -7.88
N LYS A 5 -2.98 -14.67 -7.51
CA LYS A 5 -3.55 -14.76 -6.17
C LYS A 5 -4.65 -15.82 -6.21
N LEU A 6 -4.42 -16.98 -5.60
CA LEU A 6 -5.45 -17.99 -5.36
C LEU A 6 -6.34 -17.51 -4.22
N LEU A 7 -7.25 -16.58 -4.50
CA LEU A 7 -8.42 -16.38 -3.65
C LEU A 7 -9.50 -17.30 -4.20
N THR A 8 -9.52 -18.54 -3.69
CA THR A 8 -10.70 -19.38 -3.45
C THR A 8 -11.95 -19.05 -4.28
N ILE A 9 -11.95 -19.29 -5.59
CA ILE A 9 -13.18 -19.52 -6.38
C ILE A 9 -12.82 -20.53 -7.49
N LYS A 10 -13.75 -21.45 -7.75
CA LYS A 10 -13.67 -22.66 -8.59
C LYS A 10 -12.86 -22.48 -9.89
N ASN A 11 -12.10 -23.53 -10.23
CA ASN A 11 -11.10 -23.66 -11.29
C ASN A 11 -11.54 -23.38 -12.77
N GLU A 12 -12.57 -22.58 -13.03
CA GLU A 12 -13.16 -22.43 -14.38
C GLU A 12 -13.24 -20.98 -14.91
N GLU A 13 -13.01 -19.95 -14.07
CA GLU A 13 -13.08 -18.56 -14.54
C GLU A 13 -11.77 -18.08 -15.22
N PRO A 14 -11.84 -17.33 -16.33
CA PRO A 14 -10.68 -16.83 -17.03
C PRO A 14 -9.93 -15.76 -16.21
N LEU A 15 -8.61 -15.90 -16.13
CA LEU A 15 -7.75 -14.93 -15.45
C LEU A 15 -7.53 -13.68 -16.30
N ILE A 16 -7.81 -12.53 -15.70
CA ILE A 16 -7.66 -11.21 -16.31
C ILE A 16 -6.30 -10.62 -15.93
N LYS A 17 -5.62 -10.04 -16.92
CA LYS A 17 -4.28 -9.44 -16.78
C LYS A 17 -4.39 -7.99 -16.32
N CYS A 18 -3.84 -7.66 -15.15
CA CYS A 18 -3.73 -6.26 -14.72
C CYS A 18 -2.91 -5.43 -15.74
N SER A 19 -3.39 -4.25 -16.08
CA SER A 19 -2.68 -3.32 -16.97
C SER A 19 -1.48 -2.63 -16.30
N LEU A 20 -1.50 -2.48 -14.97
CA LEU A 20 -0.52 -1.69 -14.22
C LEU A 20 0.60 -2.52 -13.57
N CYS A 21 0.41 -3.83 -13.34
CA CYS A 21 1.41 -4.67 -12.68
C CYS A 21 1.47 -6.11 -13.21
N VAL A 22 2.38 -6.92 -12.66
CA VAL A 22 2.58 -8.33 -13.04
C VAL A 22 1.51 -9.30 -12.52
N ARG A 23 0.51 -8.83 -11.76
CA ARG A 23 -0.58 -9.67 -11.24
C ARG A 23 -1.59 -10.06 -12.32
N SER A 24 -2.35 -11.11 -12.05
CA SER A 24 -3.58 -11.48 -12.76
C SER A 24 -4.63 -11.90 -11.73
N PHE A 25 -5.91 -11.70 -12.04
CA PHE A 25 -7.02 -11.85 -11.10
C PHE A 25 -8.29 -12.32 -11.81
N HIS A 26 -9.23 -12.93 -11.10
CA HIS A 26 -10.59 -13.15 -11.60
C HIS A 26 -11.44 -11.91 -11.30
N GLU A 27 -12.40 -11.61 -12.17
CA GLU A 27 -13.33 -10.50 -11.97
C GLU A 27 -14.12 -10.67 -10.67
N GLY A 28 -14.63 -11.88 -10.40
CA GLY A 28 -15.35 -12.21 -9.17
C GLY A 28 -14.51 -12.18 -7.89
N CYS A 29 -13.18 -12.15 -7.98
CA CYS A 29 -12.30 -12.02 -6.82
C CYS A 29 -12.06 -10.57 -6.38
N LEU A 30 -12.54 -9.58 -7.13
CA LEU A 30 -12.46 -8.18 -6.74
C LEU A 30 -13.51 -7.87 -5.68
N THR A 31 -13.04 -7.47 -4.49
CA THR A 31 -13.85 -6.92 -3.40
C THR A 31 -14.04 -5.41 -3.53
N LEU A 32 -13.21 -4.75 -4.34
CA LEU A 32 -13.30 -3.32 -4.61
C LEU A 32 -13.45 -3.08 -6.10
N ASN A 33 -14.45 -2.28 -6.45
CA ASN A 33 -14.68 -1.79 -7.80
C ASN A 33 -14.46 -0.27 -7.81
N CYS A 34 -13.52 0.20 -8.63
CA CYS A 34 -13.36 1.62 -8.85
C CYS A 34 -14.42 2.11 -9.82
N ARG A 35 -15.48 2.73 -9.30
CA ARG A 35 -16.42 3.51 -10.13
C ARG A 35 -15.80 4.81 -10.64
N ASP A 36 -14.87 5.40 -9.86
CA ASP A 36 -14.44 6.79 -10.06
C ASP A 36 -12.96 6.99 -10.39
N ILE A 37 -12.16 5.93 -10.51
CA ILE A 37 -10.84 6.13 -11.12
C ILE A 37 -11.11 6.33 -12.61
N GLN A 38 -11.11 7.60 -13.04
CA GLN A 38 -11.01 8.04 -14.43
C GLN A 38 -9.65 7.62 -15.03
N ILE A 39 -9.27 6.35 -14.92
CA ILE A 39 -8.37 5.73 -15.88
C ILE A 39 -9.21 5.64 -17.14
N ASN A 40 -8.94 6.52 -18.09
CA ASN A 40 -9.52 6.60 -19.43
C ASN A 40 -9.31 5.33 -20.29
N SER A 41 -9.53 4.13 -19.77
CA SER A 41 -9.37 2.93 -20.58
C SER A 41 -10.14 1.76 -20.01
N SER A 42 -10.79 1.04 -20.92
CA SER A 42 -11.33 -0.32 -20.82
C SER A 42 -10.34 -1.40 -20.34
N ASN A 43 -9.26 -1.01 -19.65
CA ASN A 43 -8.15 -1.89 -19.28
C ASN A 43 -8.31 -2.35 -17.83
N PRO A 44 -8.31 -3.66 -17.58
CA PRO A 44 -8.54 -4.22 -16.26
C PRO A 44 -7.39 -3.92 -15.29
N VAL A 45 -7.72 -3.50 -14.07
CA VAL A 45 -6.76 -3.15 -13.00
C VAL A 45 -7.03 -4.03 -11.78
N CYS A 46 -5.97 -4.61 -11.20
CA CYS A 46 -6.13 -5.42 -10.00
C CYS A 46 -6.36 -4.56 -8.76
N GLU A 47 -7.04 -5.13 -7.78
CA GLU A 47 -7.35 -4.52 -6.50
C GLU A 47 -6.16 -3.91 -5.75
N SER A 48 -4.99 -4.54 -5.79
CA SER A 48 -3.81 -3.98 -5.15
C SER A 48 -3.29 -2.71 -5.82
N CYS A 49 -3.49 -2.56 -7.13
CA CYS A 49 -3.14 -1.33 -7.84
C CYS A 49 -4.17 -0.23 -7.56
N ILE A 50 -5.45 -0.61 -7.44
CA ILE A 50 -6.52 0.30 -6.97
C ILE A 50 -6.17 0.86 -5.59
N LEU A 51 -5.74 0.00 -4.67
CA LEU A 51 -5.40 0.39 -3.30
C LEU A 51 -4.04 1.08 -3.15
N GLY A 52 -3.23 1.16 -4.22
CA GLY A 52 -1.87 1.69 -4.11
C GLY A 52 -1.00 0.91 -3.12
N GLU A 53 -1.02 -0.43 -3.17
CA GLU A 53 -0.25 -1.26 -2.26
C GLU A 53 1.26 -0.94 -2.35
N ASN A 54 1.82 -0.42 -1.26
CA ASN A 54 3.20 0.02 -1.19
C ASN A 54 4.15 -1.11 -0.77
N LEU A 55 5.37 -1.10 -1.33
CA LEU A 55 6.46 -1.99 -0.96
C LEU A 55 7.30 -1.37 0.15
N ARG A 56 7.53 -2.11 1.23
CA ARG A 56 8.32 -1.65 2.40
C ARG A 56 9.71 -2.25 2.39
N VAL A 57 10.71 -1.51 2.87
CA VAL A 57 12.05 -2.06 3.11
C VAL A 57 11.95 -3.22 4.11
N GLY A 58 12.69 -4.31 3.85
CA GLY A 58 12.64 -5.56 4.62
C GLY A 58 11.48 -6.48 4.24
N GLN A 59 10.57 -6.06 3.36
CA GLN A 59 9.42 -6.89 2.97
C GLN A 59 9.83 -8.01 2.00
N ALA A 60 9.37 -9.23 2.27
CA ALA A 60 9.52 -10.33 1.33
C ALA A 60 8.56 -10.19 0.13
N VAL A 61 9.10 -10.43 -1.05
CA VAL A 61 8.44 -10.17 -2.33
C VAL A 61 8.74 -11.27 -3.33
N ILE A 62 7.85 -11.40 -4.31
CA ILE A 62 8.13 -12.07 -5.56
C ILE A 62 8.42 -11.02 -6.62
N ALA A 63 9.59 -11.11 -7.25
CA ALA A 63 10.00 -10.20 -8.30
C ALA A 63 10.11 -10.92 -9.64
N ARG A 64 9.54 -10.32 -10.68
CA ARG A 64 9.74 -10.75 -12.06
C ARG A 64 11.13 -10.31 -12.52
N PHE A 65 11.96 -11.29 -12.84
CA PHE A 65 13.24 -11.05 -13.49
C PHE A 65 13.31 -11.82 -14.81
N LYS A 66 13.50 -11.07 -15.91
CA LYS A 66 13.41 -11.60 -17.28
C LYS A 66 12.07 -12.33 -17.53
N THR A 67 12.11 -13.65 -17.70
CA THR A 67 10.94 -14.50 -18.01
C THR A 67 10.43 -15.29 -16.80
N SER A 68 11.04 -15.13 -15.63
CA SER A 68 10.76 -15.92 -14.43
C SER A 68 10.45 -15.05 -13.20
N PHE A 69 9.98 -15.71 -12.14
CA PHE A 69 9.75 -15.12 -10.82
C PHE A 69 10.74 -15.68 -9.83
N TYR A 70 11.20 -14.82 -8.92
CA TYR A 70 12.15 -15.18 -7.89
C TYR A 70 11.74 -14.54 -6.58
N ALA A 71 11.99 -15.25 -5.48
CA ALA A 71 11.87 -14.70 -4.15
C ALA A 71 12.97 -13.66 -3.90
N ALA A 72 12.61 -12.55 -3.27
CA ALA A 72 13.53 -11.50 -2.87
C ALA A 72 13.01 -10.76 -1.64
N THR A 73 13.85 -9.92 -1.07
CA THR A 73 13.49 -8.99 -0.01
C THR A 73 13.75 -7.56 -0.51
N VAL A 74 12.82 -6.64 -0.27
CA VAL A 74 13.04 -5.23 -0.57
C VAL A 74 14.18 -4.71 0.30
N ALA A 75 15.24 -4.20 -0.33
CA ALA A 75 16.40 -3.68 0.36
C ALA A 75 16.38 -2.15 0.38
N SER A 76 17.06 -1.55 1.36
CA SER A 76 17.27 -0.11 1.37
C SER A 76 18.12 0.30 0.17
N LEU A 77 17.87 1.48 -0.39
CA LEU A 77 18.74 2.05 -1.41
C LEU A 77 20.16 2.30 -0.89
N ALA A 78 20.31 2.54 0.42
CA ALA A 78 21.60 2.69 1.08
C ALA A 78 22.46 1.41 1.01
N ASP A 79 21.81 0.24 0.99
CA ASP A 79 22.48 -1.06 0.96
C ASP A 79 22.84 -1.49 -0.48
N TYR A 80 22.30 -0.79 -1.50
CA TYR A 80 22.52 -1.17 -2.89
C TYR A 80 23.96 -0.84 -3.33
N PRO A 81 24.78 -1.85 -3.70
CA PRO A 81 26.18 -1.58 -3.98
C PRO A 81 26.34 -0.70 -5.23
N LYS A 82 27.11 0.39 -5.11
CA LYS A 82 27.34 1.34 -6.22
C LYS A 82 27.90 0.68 -7.48
N HIS A 83 28.70 -0.38 -7.33
CA HIS A 83 29.25 -1.13 -8.45
C HIS A 83 28.19 -1.98 -9.17
N CYS A 84 27.13 -2.42 -8.47
CA CYS A 84 25.99 -3.10 -9.07
C CYS A 84 25.20 -2.14 -9.97
N ALA A 85 25.01 -0.88 -9.55
CA ALA A 85 24.28 0.13 -10.34
C ALA A 85 24.84 0.31 -11.75
N LYS A 86 26.17 0.22 -11.93
CA LYS A 86 26.80 0.36 -13.24
C LYS A 86 26.49 -0.80 -14.19
N LYS A 87 26.24 -2.00 -13.66
CA LYS A 87 26.01 -3.24 -14.42
C LYS A 87 24.53 -3.60 -14.53
N ASP A 88 23.69 -3.02 -13.67
CA ASP A 88 22.26 -3.26 -13.65
C ASP A 88 21.56 -2.54 -14.81
N LYS A 89 20.66 -3.25 -15.49
CA LYS A 89 19.84 -2.71 -16.58
C LYS A 89 19.11 -1.42 -16.18
N TYR A 90 18.65 -1.35 -14.94
CA TYR A 90 17.89 -0.21 -14.43
C TYR A 90 18.73 0.71 -13.56
N GLY A 91 20.03 0.46 -13.37
CA GLY A 91 20.86 1.16 -12.40
C GLY A 91 20.95 2.67 -12.57
N LYS A 92 20.68 3.21 -13.77
CA LYS A 92 20.54 4.65 -14.02
C LYS A 92 19.36 5.30 -13.29
N HIS A 93 18.35 4.50 -12.92
CA HIS A 93 17.15 4.93 -12.21
C HIS A 93 17.26 4.74 -10.69
N LEU A 94 18.47 4.56 -10.16
CA LEU A 94 18.68 4.37 -8.72
C LEU A 94 18.25 5.64 -7.98
N GLY A 95 17.26 5.51 -7.09
CA GLY A 95 16.67 6.63 -6.35
C GLY A 95 15.49 7.31 -7.06
N GLU A 96 15.16 6.93 -8.29
CA GLU A 96 13.97 7.43 -8.97
C GLU A 96 12.69 6.74 -8.46
N PRO A 97 11.58 7.49 -8.30
CA PRO A 97 10.29 6.90 -7.97
C PRO A 97 9.87 5.82 -8.97
N GLY A 98 9.28 4.74 -8.47
CA GLY A 98 8.82 3.61 -9.29
C GLY A 98 9.88 2.54 -9.54
N TYR A 99 11.11 2.69 -9.05
CA TYR A 99 12.14 1.65 -9.02
C TYR A 99 12.46 1.23 -7.59
N VAL A 100 12.65 -0.08 -7.39
CA VAL A 100 12.82 -0.70 -6.08
C VAL A 100 14.02 -1.61 -6.10
N CYS A 101 14.86 -1.46 -5.09
CA CYS A 101 16.00 -2.32 -4.83
C CYS A 101 15.53 -3.62 -4.15
N VAL A 102 15.93 -4.77 -4.69
CA VAL A 102 15.66 -6.06 -4.10
C VAL A 102 16.94 -6.84 -3.90
N LYS A 103 17.03 -7.56 -2.79
CA LYS A 103 18.06 -8.56 -2.50
C LYS A 103 17.48 -9.96 -2.74
N TRP A 104 18.12 -10.74 -3.60
CA TRP A 104 17.61 -12.06 -3.96
C TRP A 104 17.70 -13.04 -2.79
N ALA A 105 16.65 -13.84 -2.59
CA ALA A 105 16.64 -14.86 -1.54
C ALA A 105 17.76 -15.91 -1.77
N GLY A 106 18.32 -16.43 -0.68
CA GLY A 106 19.42 -17.41 -0.71
C GLY A 106 20.78 -16.84 -1.14
N CYS A 107 20.86 -15.55 -1.43
CA CYS A 107 22.08 -14.88 -1.87
C CYS A 107 22.40 -13.69 -0.94
N ASN A 108 23.56 -13.69 -0.29
CA ASN A 108 23.89 -12.64 0.68
C ASN A 108 24.23 -11.28 0.04
N ASN A 109 24.72 -11.28 -1.20
CA ASN A 109 25.29 -10.08 -1.85
C ASN A 109 24.78 -9.82 -3.28
N ILE A 110 23.67 -10.45 -3.69
CA ILE A 110 23.13 -10.24 -5.05
C ILE A 110 21.89 -9.36 -4.97
N PHE A 111 21.99 -8.20 -5.61
CA PHE A 111 20.94 -7.19 -5.68
C PHE A 111 20.47 -6.99 -7.11
N ALA A 112 19.25 -6.51 -7.27
CA ALA A 112 18.74 -5.99 -8.53
C ALA A 112 17.87 -4.75 -8.28
N LEU A 113 17.93 -3.80 -9.19
CA LEU A 113 17.02 -2.68 -9.25
C LEU A 113 15.92 -3.02 -10.27
N LEU A 114 14.66 -2.97 -9.87
CA LEU A 114 13.53 -3.37 -10.72
C LEU A 114 12.40 -2.35 -10.65
N PRO A 115 11.61 -2.20 -11.74
CA PRO A 115 10.38 -1.43 -11.67
C PRO A 115 9.43 -2.01 -10.62
N ALA A 116 8.82 -1.16 -9.79
CA ALA A 116 7.89 -1.56 -8.72
C ALA A 116 6.74 -2.44 -9.26
N ARG A 117 6.24 -2.15 -10.47
CA ARG A 117 5.22 -2.95 -11.15
C ARG A 117 5.59 -4.41 -11.41
N SER A 118 6.88 -4.75 -11.36
CA SER A 118 7.42 -6.09 -11.55
C SER A 118 7.56 -6.87 -10.23
N ILE A 119 7.29 -6.22 -9.10
CA ILE A 119 7.46 -6.76 -7.76
C ILE A 119 6.10 -6.83 -7.08
N VAL A 120 5.88 -7.90 -6.32
CA VAL A 120 4.63 -8.15 -5.61
C VAL A 120 4.97 -8.64 -4.20
N PRO A 121 4.34 -8.12 -3.14
CA PRO A 121 4.44 -8.71 -1.81
C PRO A 121 4.19 -10.21 -1.83
N MET A 122 4.95 -10.98 -1.07
CA MET A 122 4.58 -12.38 -0.81
C MET A 122 3.22 -12.44 -0.10
N PHE A 123 2.44 -13.44 -0.46
CA PHE A 123 1.12 -13.79 0.07
C PHE A 123 1.01 -15.32 0.07
N ASP A 124 0.08 -15.89 0.83
CA ASP A 124 -0.06 -17.34 0.96
C ASP A 124 -0.21 -18.03 -0.41
N GLY A 125 0.59 -19.07 -0.66
CA GLY A 125 0.70 -19.76 -1.94
C GLY A 125 1.72 -19.13 -2.91
N SER A 126 2.45 -18.09 -2.47
CA SER A 126 3.50 -17.43 -3.23
C SER A 126 4.60 -18.38 -3.68
N TYR A 127 4.96 -19.36 -2.85
CA TYR A 127 6.05 -20.28 -3.14
C TYR A 127 5.74 -21.25 -4.27
N ALA A 128 4.48 -21.67 -4.41
CA ALA A 128 4.02 -22.46 -5.56
C ALA A 128 4.28 -21.73 -6.90
N LEU A 129 4.44 -20.41 -6.87
CA LEU A 129 4.69 -19.57 -8.05
C LEU A 129 6.19 -19.36 -8.36
N ILE A 130 7.06 -19.57 -7.37
CA ILE A 130 8.49 -19.26 -7.43
C ILE A 130 9.31 -20.44 -8.03
N GLY A 131 8.69 -21.61 -8.24
CA GLY A 131 9.43 -22.86 -8.34
C GLY A 131 9.38 -23.70 -9.63
N LYS A 132 8.59 -23.40 -10.67
CA LYS A 132 8.45 -24.32 -11.85
C LYS A 132 9.70 -24.44 -12.77
N ARG A 133 10.90 -24.05 -12.33
CA ARG A 133 12.16 -24.22 -13.09
C ARG A 133 13.34 -24.78 -12.29
N ILE A 134 13.17 -25.19 -11.04
CA ILE A 134 13.99 -26.32 -10.57
C ILE A 134 13.32 -27.50 -11.27
N SER A 135 14.04 -28.20 -12.15
CA SER A 135 13.43 -29.29 -12.91
C SER A 135 12.70 -30.21 -11.93
N GLU A 136 11.40 -30.40 -12.10
CA GLU A 136 10.69 -31.57 -11.58
C GLU A 136 11.18 -32.83 -12.32
N THR A 137 12.49 -32.97 -12.53
CA THR A 137 13.06 -34.28 -12.77
C THR A 137 13.01 -34.92 -11.39
N PRO A 138 12.10 -35.88 -11.14
CA PRO A 138 12.23 -36.64 -9.92
C PRO A 138 13.62 -37.27 -9.98
N CYS A 139 14.45 -37.06 -8.95
CA CYS A 139 15.63 -37.87 -8.70
C CYS A 139 15.11 -39.29 -8.36
N ARG A 140 14.51 -39.97 -9.34
CA ARG A 140 13.68 -41.16 -9.11
C ARG A 140 14.51 -42.42 -8.96
N GLU A 141 15.84 -42.30 -8.97
CA GLU A 141 16.75 -43.44 -8.86
C GLU A 141 17.80 -43.32 -7.75
N ALA A 142 17.72 -42.30 -6.90
CA ALA A 142 18.57 -42.23 -5.71
C ALA A 142 17.69 -42.15 -4.45
N HIS A 143 17.52 -43.29 -3.78
CA HIS A 143 16.83 -43.44 -2.49
C HIS A 143 17.39 -42.56 -1.33
N PHE A 144 18.37 -41.70 -1.61
CA PHE A 144 18.97 -40.74 -0.68
C PHE A 144 18.49 -39.27 -0.85
N ASP A 145 17.77 -38.93 -1.92
CA ASP A 145 17.41 -37.53 -2.23
C ASP A 145 16.05 -37.05 -1.67
N PHE A 146 15.19 -37.95 -1.20
CA PHE A 146 13.86 -37.59 -0.67
C PHE A 146 13.97 -36.67 0.55
N ILE A 147 14.97 -36.89 1.42
CA ILE A 147 15.20 -36.07 2.62
C ILE A 147 15.63 -34.65 2.24
N HIS A 148 16.39 -34.46 1.15
CA HIS A 148 16.82 -33.14 0.71
C HIS A 148 15.69 -32.33 0.08
N VAL A 149 14.87 -32.95 -0.77
CA VAL A 149 13.67 -32.30 -1.34
C VAL A 149 12.67 -31.94 -0.23
N VAL A 150 12.40 -32.87 0.70
CA VAL A 150 11.51 -32.60 1.84
C VAL A 150 12.08 -31.53 2.76
N LYS A 151 13.38 -31.54 3.08
CA LYS A 151 14.02 -30.46 3.86
C LYS A 151 13.94 -29.10 3.17
N GLN A 152 14.04 -29.08 1.83
CA GLN A 152 13.93 -27.85 1.07
C GLN A 152 12.48 -27.35 1.07
N CYS A 153 11.49 -28.21 0.82
CA CYS A 153 10.07 -27.89 0.96
C CYS A 153 9.73 -27.39 2.37
N LEU A 154 10.19 -28.07 3.43
CA LEU A 154 9.97 -27.66 4.82
C LEU A 154 10.68 -26.35 5.17
N ALA A 155 11.89 -26.11 4.67
CA ALA A 155 12.57 -24.83 4.85
C ALA A 155 11.84 -23.69 4.13
N TRP A 156 11.15 -24.00 3.03
CA TRP A 156 10.41 -23.02 2.24
C TRP A 156 9.01 -22.75 2.82
N GLU A 157 8.33 -23.78 3.32
CA GLU A 157 7.10 -23.65 4.13
C GLU A 157 7.38 -22.88 5.43
N LYS A 158 8.52 -23.14 6.08
CA LYS A 158 8.94 -22.39 7.25
C LYS A 158 9.23 -20.93 6.90
N MET A 159 9.95 -20.67 5.80
CA MET A 159 10.11 -19.29 5.30
C MET A 159 8.78 -18.66 4.90
N GLU A 160 7.84 -19.40 4.31
CA GLU A 160 6.48 -18.91 4.02
C GLU A 160 5.79 -18.51 5.31
N SER A 161 5.79 -19.36 6.34
CA SER A 161 5.20 -19.03 7.64
C SER A 161 5.87 -17.85 8.36
N GLU A 162 7.17 -17.65 8.14
CA GLU A 162 7.94 -16.55 8.73
C GLU A 162 7.81 -15.23 7.94
N LEU A 163 7.51 -15.30 6.64
CA LEU A 163 7.46 -14.15 5.71
C LEU A 163 6.05 -13.75 5.30
N SER A 164 5.07 -14.66 5.36
CA SER A 164 3.65 -14.36 5.26
C SER A 164 3.26 -13.63 6.54
N ILE A 165 3.27 -12.31 6.49
CA ILE A 165 2.63 -11.52 7.54
C ILE A 165 1.15 -11.87 7.47
N SER A 166 0.68 -12.76 8.35
CA SER A 166 -0.73 -13.04 8.52
C SER A 166 -1.41 -11.70 8.78
N ARG A 167 -2.25 -11.25 7.85
CA ARG A 167 -2.97 -10.00 8.02
C ARG A 167 -3.93 -10.23 9.20
N PRO A 168 -3.87 -9.38 10.24
CA PRO A 168 -4.61 -9.64 11.47
C PRO A 168 -6.11 -9.75 11.17
N THR A 169 -6.68 -10.92 11.46
CA THR A 169 -8.13 -11.16 11.51
C THR A 169 -8.67 -10.68 12.87
N PHE A 170 -9.99 -10.60 13.00
CA PHE A 170 -10.71 -9.99 14.14
C PHE A 170 -10.21 -10.42 15.53
N ASP A 171 -9.68 -11.63 15.67
CA ASP A 171 -9.22 -12.21 16.94
C ASP A 171 -7.93 -11.57 17.50
N TYR A 172 -7.18 -10.82 16.68
CA TYR A 172 -6.00 -10.08 17.11
C TYR A 172 -6.14 -8.60 16.72
N VAL A 173 -7.06 -7.91 17.39
CA VAL A 173 -6.92 -6.47 17.62
C VAL A 173 -6.06 -6.33 18.87
N PRO A 174 -4.72 -6.19 18.77
CA PRO A 174 -3.98 -5.84 19.96
C PRO A 174 -4.56 -4.49 20.41
N GLU A 175 -4.96 -4.41 21.67
CA GLU A 175 -5.35 -3.20 22.42
C GLU A 175 -4.24 -2.11 22.42
N LYS A 176 -3.26 -2.21 21.53
CA LYS A 176 -1.99 -1.47 21.47
C LYS A 176 -2.01 -0.30 20.49
N TYR A 177 -3.17 0.16 20.03
CA TYR A 177 -3.20 1.51 19.46
C TYR A 177 -3.56 2.50 20.56
N ILE A 178 -2.59 3.31 20.96
CA ILE A 178 -2.88 4.50 21.75
C ILE A 178 -3.59 5.46 20.79
N LYS A 179 -4.81 5.87 21.11
CA LYS A 179 -5.48 6.95 20.39
C LYS A 179 -4.71 8.25 20.66
N ILE A 180 -3.74 8.57 19.81
CA ILE A 180 -2.93 9.78 19.93
C ILE A 180 -3.79 10.97 19.51
N LYS A 181 -3.97 11.95 20.40
CA LYS A 181 -4.79 13.15 20.16
C LYS A 181 -4.09 14.25 19.36
N ALA A 182 -2.75 14.21 19.26
CA ALA A 182 -1.93 15.15 18.52
C ALA A 182 -0.62 14.49 18.07
N LEU A 183 -0.21 14.72 16.82
CA LEU A 183 0.95 14.08 16.20
C LEU A 183 2.27 14.69 16.73
N TYR A 184 2.72 14.25 17.90
CA TYR A 184 3.99 14.66 18.46
C TYR A 184 4.80 13.43 18.86
N HIS A 185 5.76 13.06 18.01
CA HIS A 185 6.79 12.13 18.45
C HIS A 185 7.79 12.91 19.32
N PRO A 186 8.18 12.42 20.52
CA PRO A 186 9.06 13.15 21.43
C PRO A 186 10.42 13.55 20.85
N SER A 187 10.87 12.85 19.80
CA SER A 187 12.13 13.14 19.10
C SER A 187 12.01 14.16 17.97
N CYS A 188 10.80 14.59 17.61
CA CYS A 188 10.59 15.65 16.64
C CYS A 188 10.76 17.01 17.31
N PRO A 189 11.46 17.98 16.70
CA PRO A 189 11.43 19.36 17.16
C PRO A 189 9.98 19.80 17.30
N LYS A 190 9.60 20.37 18.45
CA LYS A 190 8.27 20.96 18.62
C LYS A 190 8.07 21.99 17.48
N PRO A 191 6.98 21.92 16.71
CA PRO A 191 6.64 22.96 15.75
C PRO A 191 6.62 24.30 16.49
N ARG A 192 7.17 25.35 15.86
CA ARG A 192 6.99 26.71 16.34
C ARG A 192 5.53 27.07 16.13
N LEU A 193 4.73 26.95 17.19
CA LEU A 193 3.31 27.33 17.19
C LEU A 193 3.12 28.86 17.17
N ASP A 194 4.19 29.62 17.40
CA ASP A 194 4.14 31.06 17.69
C ASP A 194 4.47 31.95 16.48
N ALA A 195 4.40 31.43 15.24
CA ALA A 195 4.97 32.12 14.08
C ALA A 195 4.02 33.06 13.31
N CYS A 196 2.73 33.11 13.64
CA CYS A 196 1.74 33.89 12.89
C CYS A 196 0.73 34.50 13.86
N GLU A 197 0.50 35.82 13.75
CA GLU A 197 -0.55 36.49 14.52
C GLU A 197 -1.92 36.04 14.03
N GLU A 198 -2.89 35.93 14.93
CA GLU A 198 -4.23 35.40 14.59
C GLU A 198 -4.92 36.22 13.49
N SER A 199 -4.68 37.54 13.44
CA SER A 199 -5.14 38.45 12.39
C SER A 199 -4.63 38.09 11.00
N ASP A 200 -3.38 37.64 10.89
CA ASP A 200 -2.75 37.29 9.61
C ASP A 200 -3.26 35.95 9.06
N SER A 201 -3.98 35.20 9.89
CA SER A 201 -4.58 33.90 9.55
C SER A 201 -6.08 33.95 9.28
N MET A 202 -6.70 35.13 9.36
CA MET A 202 -8.14 35.31 9.13
C MET A 202 -8.51 35.20 7.65
N CYS A 203 -9.63 34.55 7.35
CA CYS A 203 -10.19 34.50 6.00
C CYS A 203 -11.18 35.65 5.74
N ASP A 204 -11.38 35.99 4.47
CA ASP A 204 -12.27 37.08 4.04
C ASP A 204 -13.73 36.62 3.78
N CYS A 205 -14.18 35.54 4.41
CA CYS A 205 -15.55 35.05 4.19
C CYS A 205 -16.58 35.99 4.83
N PRO A 206 -17.60 36.46 4.09
CA PRO A 206 -18.64 37.36 4.59
C PRO A 206 -19.39 36.79 5.80
N ALA A 207 -19.76 37.68 6.73
CA ALA A 207 -20.64 37.34 7.85
C ALA A 207 -22.05 36.98 7.34
N GLY A 208 -22.69 35.98 7.97
CA GLY A 208 -24.06 35.56 7.67
C GLY A 208 -24.22 34.66 6.44
N GLU A 209 -23.14 34.32 5.73
CA GLU A 209 -23.20 33.39 4.59
C GLU A 209 -23.51 31.96 5.07
N ASN A 210 -24.53 31.32 4.48
CA ASN A 210 -24.85 29.92 4.78
C ASN A 210 -23.71 29.00 4.35
N GLY A 211 -23.21 28.18 5.28
CA GLY A 211 -22.08 27.30 5.00
C GLY A 211 -20.75 28.06 4.88
N ARG A 212 -20.62 29.19 5.57
CA ARG A 212 -19.38 29.98 5.65
C ARG A 212 -18.15 29.11 5.92
N CYS A 213 -17.09 29.34 5.14
CA CYS A 213 -15.86 28.52 5.14
C CYS A 213 -16.07 27.03 4.80
N GLY A 214 -17.25 26.64 4.32
CA GLY A 214 -17.55 25.27 3.92
C GLY A 214 -16.91 24.90 2.59
N PRO A 215 -17.05 23.66 2.15
CA PRO A 215 -16.32 23.18 0.99
C PRO A 215 -16.71 23.83 -0.35
N ASN A 216 -17.94 24.35 -0.43
CA ASN A 216 -18.43 25.09 -1.59
C ASN A 216 -18.23 26.61 -1.46
N SER A 217 -17.60 27.08 -0.37
CA SER A 217 -17.37 28.51 -0.15
C SER A 217 -16.09 28.96 -0.87
N LYS A 218 -15.97 30.27 -1.12
CA LYS A 218 -14.75 30.88 -1.68
C LYS A 218 -13.74 31.25 -0.60
N CYS A 219 -13.61 30.42 0.43
CA CYS A 219 -12.73 30.71 1.56
C CYS A 219 -11.26 30.67 1.13
N THR A 220 -10.54 31.76 1.38
CA THR A 220 -9.12 31.89 1.07
C THR A 220 -8.29 30.84 1.81
N ASN A 221 -8.52 30.64 3.11
CA ASN A 221 -7.84 29.63 3.91
C ASN A 221 -8.07 28.21 3.35
N ARG A 222 -9.31 27.87 2.99
CA ARG A 222 -9.62 26.56 2.38
C ARG A 222 -8.91 26.38 1.03
N ALA A 223 -8.84 27.42 0.20
CA ALA A 223 -8.18 27.37 -1.10
C ALA A 223 -6.67 27.09 -0.99
N ILE A 224 -6.02 27.50 0.12
CA ILE A 224 -4.60 27.24 0.39
C ILE A 224 -4.37 26.05 1.35
N LEU A 225 -5.41 25.25 1.62
CA LEU A 225 -5.35 24.08 2.51
C LEU A 225 -4.96 24.43 3.96
N GLN A 226 -5.36 25.61 4.43
CA GLN A 226 -5.18 26.09 5.78
C GLN A 226 -6.50 26.07 6.55
N GLU A 227 -6.46 25.67 7.82
CA GLU A 227 -7.61 25.73 8.73
C GLU A 227 -7.88 27.18 9.16
N CYS A 228 -9.15 27.54 9.39
CA CYS A 228 -9.47 28.85 9.93
C CYS A 228 -9.14 28.93 11.44
N PRO A 229 -8.71 30.11 11.94
CA PRO A 229 -8.45 30.33 13.35
C PRO A 229 -9.73 30.28 14.19
N GLU A 230 -9.58 30.20 15.52
CA GLU A 230 -10.71 30.12 16.45
C GLU A 230 -11.58 31.38 16.40
N ALA A 231 -10.99 32.56 16.27
CA ALA A 231 -11.73 33.81 16.11
C ALA A 231 -12.70 33.80 14.90
N CYS A 232 -12.43 33.02 13.85
CA CYS A 232 -13.30 32.90 12.68
C CYS A 232 -14.65 32.23 13.00
N GLU A 233 -14.72 31.44 14.07
CA GLU A 233 -15.94 30.80 14.56
C GLU A 233 -16.95 31.81 15.13
N ALA A 234 -16.45 32.86 15.78
CA ALA A 234 -17.27 33.84 16.46
C ALA A 234 -17.99 34.82 15.50
N ILE A 235 -17.66 34.76 14.21
CA ILE A 235 -18.31 35.56 13.17
C ILE A 235 -19.69 34.95 12.87
N GLU A 236 -20.68 35.81 12.63
CA GLU A 236 -22.04 35.40 12.26
C GLU A 236 -22.04 34.41 11.09
N GLY A 237 -22.80 33.31 11.22
CA GLY A 237 -22.78 32.17 10.28
C GLY A 237 -21.77 31.07 10.61
N GLY A 238 -20.90 31.28 11.60
CA GLY A 238 -19.93 30.29 12.09
C GLY A 238 -18.79 30.00 11.12
N CYS A 239 -18.01 28.95 11.39
CA CYS A 239 -16.95 28.49 10.51
C CYS A 239 -17.06 26.98 10.21
N ASN A 240 -17.04 26.61 8.93
CA ASN A 240 -17.02 25.21 8.50
C ASN A 240 -15.64 24.75 8.00
N ASN A 241 -14.56 25.48 8.31
CA ASN A 241 -13.18 25.12 7.98
C ASN A 241 -12.34 24.92 9.26
N ARG A 242 -12.89 24.16 10.22
CA ARG A 242 -12.25 23.86 11.51
C ARG A 242 -12.25 22.37 11.89
N GLY A 243 -12.30 21.50 10.88
CA GLY A 243 -12.46 20.06 11.07
C GLY A 243 -11.28 19.38 11.79
N VAL A 244 -10.04 19.85 11.58
CA VAL A 244 -8.84 19.25 12.19
C VAL A 244 -8.78 19.61 13.67
N SER A 245 -8.94 20.88 14.00
CA SER A 245 -8.99 21.41 15.37
C SER A 245 -10.16 20.81 16.17
N ARG A 246 -11.33 20.64 15.55
CA ARG A 246 -12.49 19.99 16.17
C ARG A 246 -12.40 18.46 16.22
N LYS A 247 -11.44 17.86 15.51
CA LYS A 247 -11.27 16.41 15.38
C LYS A 247 -12.53 15.75 14.80
N GLU A 248 -13.13 16.42 13.82
CA GLU A 248 -14.28 15.91 13.10
C GLU A 248 -13.89 14.61 12.39
N VAL A 249 -14.66 13.56 12.64
CA VAL A 249 -14.53 12.28 11.95
C VAL A 249 -15.70 12.21 10.97
N ASN A 250 -15.42 11.80 9.73
CA ASN A 250 -16.49 11.61 8.77
C ASN A 250 -17.42 10.49 9.29
N PRO A 251 -18.69 10.79 9.65
CA PRO A 251 -19.63 9.79 10.16
C PRO A 251 -19.97 8.73 9.13
N ASP A 252 -19.60 8.97 7.87
CA ASP A 252 -19.91 8.12 6.74
C ASP A 252 -18.83 7.08 6.49
N VAL A 253 -17.87 6.97 7.41
CA VAL A 253 -16.79 6.00 7.38
C VAL A 253 -16.89 5.11 8.60
N GLU A 254 -16.84 3.80 8.38
CA GLU A 254 -16.76 2.82 9.47
C GLU A 254 -15.63 1.82 9.25
N ILE A 255 -15.22 1.19 10.34
CA ILE A 255 -14.20 0.15 10.32
C ILE A 255 -14.88 -1.22 10.33
N ARG A 256 -14.64 -2.02 9.30
CA ARG A 256 -15.14 -3.40 9.18
C ARG A 256 -14.02 -4.34 8.78
N GLU A 257 -14.25 -5.65 8.94
CA GLU A 257 -13.34 -6.66 8.41
C GLU A 257 -13.36 -6.66 6.88
N ALA A 258 -12.17 -6.61 6.29
CA ALA A 258 -11.92 -6.76 4.87
C ALA A 258 -11.33 -8.18 4.65
N PRO A 259 -12.07 -9.12 4.03
CA PRO A 259 -11.62 -10.49 3.83
C PRO A 259 -10.21 -10.57 3.22
N GLY A 260 -9.30 -11.27 3.90
CA GLY A 260 -7.90 -11.42 3.48
C GLY A 260 -7.05 -10.14 3.53
N LYS A 261 -7.53 -9.08 4.22
CA LYS A 261 -6.84 -7.78 4.36
C LYS A 261 -6.80 -7.23 5.78
N GLY A 262 -7.50 -7.86 6.73
CA GLY A 262 -7.66 -7.37 8.11
C GLY A 262 -8.70 -6.27 8.19
N LEU A 263 -8.49 -5.25 9.02
CA LEU A 263 -9.45 -4.14 9.15
C LEU A 263 -9.32 -3.13 7.99
N GLY A 264 -10.46 -2.74 7.42
CA GLY A 264 -10.56 -1.69 6.41
C GLY A 264 -11.52 -0.59 6.85
N ALA A 265 -11.31 0.62 6.31
CA ALA A 265 -12.26 1.72 6.43
C ALA A 265 -13.16 1.74 5.19
N PHE A 266 -14.48 1.74 5.41
CA PHE A 266 -15.49 1.65 4.37
C PHE A 266 -16.45 2.82 4.45
N ALA A 267 -16.84 3.34 3.29
CA ALA A 267 -17.93 4.29 3.21
C ALA A 267 -19.27 3.56 3.47
N VAL A 268 -20.11 4.10 4.35
CA VAL A 268 -21.45 3.54 4.64
C VAL A 268 -22.53 4.13 3.74
N ARG A 269 -22.24 5.28 3.14
CA ARG A 269 -23.04 5.97 2.13
C ARG A 269 -22.12 6.74 1.18
N ASP A 270 -22.69 7.26 0.11
CA ASP A 270 -21.94 8.08 -0.85
C ASP A 270 -21.38 9.33 -0.16
N ILE A 271 -20.05 9.51 -0.23
CA ILE A 271 -19.35 10.66 0.33
C ILE A 271 -19.18 11.70 -0.79
N PRO A 272 -19.75 12.91 -0.66
CA PRO A 272 -19.57 13.97 -1.65
C PRO A 272 -18.09 14.29 -1.92
N LYS A 273 -17.77 14.57 -3.18
CA LYS A 273 -16.41 14.87 -3.68
C LYS A 273 -15.69 16.02 -2.94
N VAL A 274 -16.42 16.84 -2.20
CA VAL A 274 -15.92 18.06 -1.54
C VAL A 274 -15.98 17.95 -0.02
N CYS A 275 -16.09 16.76 0.58
CA CYS A 275 -16.24 16.64 2.05
C CYS A 275 -15.01 17.01 2.90
N TYR A 276 -13.98 17.65 2.33
CA TYR A 276 -12.75 18.00 3.06
C TYR A 276 -12.30 19.43 2.78
#